data_AF-A0AAN6GYV5-F1
#
_entry.id   AF-A0AAN6GYV5-F1
#
_cell.length_a   1.000
_cell.length_b   1.000
_cell.length_c   1.000
_cell.angle_alpha   90.00
_cell.angle_beta   90.00
_cell.angle_gamma   90.00
#
_symmetry.space_group_name_H-M   'P 1'
#
loop_
_entity.id
_entity.type
_entity.pdbx_description
1 polymer ?
#
loop_
_entity_poly.entity_id
_entity_poly.type
_entity_poly.pdbx_seq_one_letter_code
_entity_poly.pdbx_strand_id
1 'polypeptide(L)' 'MALRAGTKTTFEAARVIQPFYTGGAVALSEDGKLLASTLGEEALITSLDTGATLARIEGDGEPITTLALTPD' A
#
# COMPACT_ATOMS: atom_id res chain seq x y z
N MET A 1 -32.52 -12.84 38.03
CA MET A 1 -32.54 -11.74 37.03
C MET A 1 -31.36 -11.94 36.09
N ALA A 2 -31.61 -12.04 34.78
CA ALA A 2 -30.54 -12.21 33.79
C ALA A 2 -30.08 -10.82 33.30
N LEU A 3 -28.78 -10.52 33.40
CA LEU A 3 -28.21 -9.33 32.78
C LEU A 3 -28.31 -9.47 31.25
N ARG A 4 -29.03 -8.57 30.59
CA ARG A 4 -28.88 -8.34 29.14
C ARG A 4 -27.77 -7.32 28.95
N ALA A 5 -26.64 -7.75 28.39
CA ALA A 5 -25.60 -6.82 27.94
C ALA A 5 -26.14 -6.01 26.75
N GLY A 6 -25.98 -4.69 26.78
CA GLY A 6 -26.36 -3.82 25.67
C GLY A 6 -25.50 -4.08 24.43
N THR A 7 -26.12 -4.05 23.25
CA THR A 7 -25.41 -4.23 21.98
C THR A 7 -24.62 -2.97 21.62
N LYS A 8 -23.32 -3.12 21.31
CA LYS A 8 -22.47 -2.04 20.79
C LYS A 8 -22.91 -1.69 19.36
N THR A 9 -23.20 -0.42 19.10
CA THR A 9 -23.69 0.07 17.80
C THR A 9 -22.71 0.98 17.07
N THR A 10 -21.67 1.46 17.76
CA THR A 10 -20.64 2.35 17.18
C THR A 10 -19.32 1.61 17.07
N PHE A 11 -18.72 1.67 15.88
CA PHE A 11 -17.46 1.02 15.54
C PHE A 11 -16.62 1.95 14.68
N GLU A 12 -15.31 1.78 14.72
CA GLU A 12 -14.36 2.41 13.80
C GLU A 12 -13.74 1.34 12.90
N ALA A 13 -13.27 1.76 11.72
CA ALA A 13 -12.57 0.86 10.81
C ALA A 13 -11.19 0.51 11.41
N ALA A 14 -11.05 -0.71 11.93
CA ALA A 14 -9.79 -1.16 12.53
C ALA A 14 -8.67 -1.36 11.50
N ARG A 15 -9.01 -1.72 10.25
CA ARG A 15 -8.05 -1.92 9.16
C ARG A 15 -8.73 -1.74 7.81
N VAL A 16 -7.98 -1.23 6.84
CA VAL A 16 -8.41 -1.09 5.44
C VAL A 16 -7.36 -1.75 4.54
N ILE A 17 -7.83 -2.47 3.51
CA ILE A 17 -6.95 -2.95 2.43
C ILE A 17 -6.82 -1.81 1.43
N GLN A 18 -5.59 -1.40 1.15
CA GLN A 18 -5.30 -0.32 0.21
C GLN A 18 -4.88 -0.89 -1.15
N PRO A 19 -5.19 -0.19 -2.26
CA PRO A 19 -4.58 -0.50 -3.54
C PRO A 19 -3.08 -0.22 -3.47
N PHE A 20 -2.28 -1.13 -4.01
CA PHE A 20 -0.82 -0.97 -4.11
C PHE A 20 -0.32 -1.01 -5.55
N TYR A 21 -1.20 -1.25 -6.53
CA TYR A 21 -0.89 -1.27 -7.95
C TYR A 21 -2.16 -1.04 -8.78
N THR A 22 -2.12 -0.16 -9.78
CA THR A 22 -3.25 0.09 -10.71
C THR A 22 -2.89 -0.08 -12.19
N GLY A 23 -1.69 -0.57 -12.49
CA GLY A 23 -1.17 -0.66 -13.86
C GLY A 23 0.07 0.21 -14.04
N GLY A 24 0.97 -0.20 -14.93
CA GLY A 24 2.22 0.51 -15.22
C GLY A 24 3.45 -0.30 -14.87
N ALA A 25 4.56 0.39 -14.62
CA ALA A 25 5.83 -0.25 -14.29
C ALA A 25 5.88 -0.73 -12.83
N VAL A 26 6.65 -1.78 -12.60
CA VAL A 26 6.97 -2.31 -11.28
C VAL A 26 8.46 -2.64 -11.24
N ALA A 27 9.06 -2.52 -10.06
CA ALA A 27 10.45 -2.90 -9.83
C ALA A 27 10.59 -3.59 -8.46
N LEU A 28 11.50 -4.56 -8.37
CA LEU A 28 11.82 -5.28 -7.14
C LEU A 28 13.26 -5.00 -6.73
N SER A 29 13.53 -4.95 -5.43
CA SER A 29 14.92 -5.01 -4.92
C SER A 29 15.56 -6.35 -5.23
N GLU A 30 16.90 -6.41 -5.26
CA GLU A 30 17.61 -7.65 -5.58
C GLU A 30 17.32 -8.76 -4.56
N ASP A 31 17.11 -8.39 -3.30
CA ASP A 31 16.76 -9.31 -2.21
C ASP A 31 15.27 -9.71 -2.18
N GLY A 32 14.44 -9.15 -3.06
CA GLY A 32 13.02 -9.44 -3.18
C GLY A 32 12.15 -8.97 -2.02
N LYS A 33 12.64 -8.08 -1.14
CA LYS A 33 11.87 -7.59 0.02
C LYS A 33 11.13 -6.29 -0.24
N LEU A 34 11.58 -5.48 -1.20
CA LEU A 34 10.95 -4.22 -1.56
C LEU A 34 10.31 -4.31 -2.93
N LEU A 35 9.06 -3.85 -3.01
CA LEU A 35 8.33 -3.65 -4.25
C LEU A 35 8.11 -2.16 -4.45
N ALA A 36 8.59 -1.63 -5.58
CA ALA A 36 8.16 -0.34 -6.11
C ALA A 36 7.08 -0.55 -7.15
N SER A 37 5.94 0.11 -7.00
CA SER A 37 4.78 -0.04 -7.88
C SER A 37 4.09 1.29 -8.15
N THR A 38 3.41 1.37 -9.29
CA THR A 38 2.64 2.54 -9.71
C THR A 38 1.20 2.47 -9.23
N LEU A 39 0.74 3.57 -8.64
CA LEU A 39 -0.64 3.85 -8.28
C LEU A 39 -1.06 5.18 -8.92
N GLY A 40 -1.48 5.12 -10.19
CA GLY A 40 -1.81 6.33 -10.95
C GLY A 40 -0.57 7.19 -11.20
N GLU A 41 -0.53 8.36 -10.57
CA GLU A 41 0.61 9.31 -10.62
C GLU A 41 1.63 9.08 -9.49
N GLU A 42 1.37 8.13 -8.58
CA GLU A 42 2.18 7.94 -7.38
C GLU A 42 3.01 6.67 -7.46
N ALA A 43 4.21 6.71 -6.88
CA ALA A 43 5.02 5.52 -6.65
C ALA A 43 4.89 5.07 -5.20
N LEU A 44 4.56 3.80 -5.00
CA LEU A 44 4.48 3.17 -3.68
C LEU A 44 5.67 2.24 -3.49
N ILE A 45 6.26 2.30 -2.29
CA ILE A 45 7.25 1.35 -1.82
C ILE A 45 6.60 0.45 -0.78
N THR A 46 6.54 -0.85 -1.06
CA THR A 46 5.89 -1.85 -0.21
C THR A 46 6.90 -2.89 0.25
N SER A 47 6.89 -3.20 1.55
CA SER A 47 7.59 -4.36 2.10
C SER A 47 6.81 -5.62 1.77
N LEU A 48 7.43 -6.57 1.08
CA LEU A 48 6.80 -7.85 0.75
C LEU A 48 6.73 -8.82 1.94
N ASP A 49 7.63 -8.69 2.92
CA ASP A 49 7.60 -9.50 4.13
C ASP A 49 6.36 -9.20 5.00
N THR A 50 5.97 -7.93 5.08
CA THR A 50 4.91 -7.46 5.98
C THR A 50 3.63 -7.05 5.27
N GLY A 51 3.71 -6.78 3.96
CA GLY A 51 2.64 -6.15 3.17
C GLY A 51 2.40 -4.68 3.53
N ALA A 52 3.29 -4.04 4.30
CA ALA A 52 3.15 -2.66 4.69
C ALA A 52 3.72 -1.71 3.62
N THR A 53 3.00 -0.63 3.33
CA THR A 53 3.52 0.49 2.54
C THR A 53 4.52 1.27 3.40
N LEU A 54 5.79 1.26 2.97
CA LEU A 54 6.89 1.94 3.65
C LEU A 54 6.96 3.41 3.26
N ALA A 55 6.67 3.72 1.99
CA ALA A 55 6.71 5.07 1.48
C ALA A 55 5.71 5.27 0.32
N ARG A 56 5.28 6.52 0.15
CA ARG A 56 4.47 7.00 -0.96
C ARG A 56 5.14 8.26 -1.49
N ILE A 57 5.44 8.25 -2.78
CA ILE A 57 6.08 9.35 -3.49
C ILE A 57 5.00 9.98 -4.36
N GLU A 58 4.68 11.23 -4.07
CA GLU A 58 3.71 12.01 -4.84
C GLU A 58 4.28 12.34 -6.23
N GLY A 59 3.42 12.24 -7.24
CA GLY A 59 3.72 12.62 -8.62
C GLY A 59 3.52 14.11 -8.87
N ASP A 60 3.67 14.49 -10.13
CA ASP A 60 3.51 15.85 -10.64
C ASP A 60 2.13 16.14 -11.25
N GLY A 61 1.16 15.25 -11.03
CA GLY A 61 -0.20 15.32 -11.60
C GLY A 61 -0.35 14.59 -12.92
N GLU A 62 0.71 13.94 -13.43
CA GLU A 62 0.67 13.09 -14.61
C GLU A 62 0.90 11.61 -14.26
N PRO A 63 0.31 10.66 -15.01
CA PRO A 63 0.52 9.23 -14.76
C PRO A 63 1.99 8.83 -14.87
N ILE A 64 2.46 7.98 -13.96
CA ILE A 64 3.82 7.44 -14.04
C ILE A 64 3.93 6.54 -15.27
N THR A 65 4.87 6.87 -16.16
CA THR A 65 5.13 6.09 -17.36
C THR A 65 6.03 4.89 -17.09
N THR A 66 7.05 5.05 -16.25
CA THR A 66 7.95 3.98 -15.82
C THR A 66 8.68 4.31 -14.52
N LEU A 67 9.20 3.29 -13.83
CA LEU A 67 10.07 3.43 -12.66
C LEU A 67 11.09 2.29 -12.64
N ALA A 68 12.19 2.49 -11.92
CA ALA A 68 13.22 1.48 -11.70
C ALA A 68 13.83 1.63 -10.30
N LEU A 69 14.25 0.51 -9.73
CA LEU A 69 15.09 0.50 -8.53
C LEU A 69 16.53 0.24 -8.95
N THR A 70 17.46 0.99 -8.38
CA THR A 70 18.89 0.66 -8.48
C THR A 70 19.15 -0.65 -7.74
N PRO A 71 19.98 -1.55 -8.30
CA PRO A 71 20.48 -2.71 -7.57
C PRO A 71 21.23 -2.27 -6.31
N ASP A 72 21.10 -3.10 -5.30
CA ASP A 72 21.70 -2.99 -3.98
C ASP A 72 23.20 -3.33 -4.00
#